data_AF-S7WYC0-F1
#
_entry.id   AF-S7WYC0-F1
#
_cell.length_a   1.000
_cell.length_b   1.000
_cell.length_c   1.000
_cell.angle_alpha   90.00
_cell.angle_beta   90.00
_cell.angle_gamma   90.00
#
_symmetry.space_group_name_H-M   'P 1'
#
loop_
_entity.id
_entity.type
_entity.pdbx_description
1 polymer ?
#
loop_
_entity_poly.entity_id
_entity_poly.type
_entity_poly.pdbx_seq_one_letter_code
_entity_poly.pdbx_strand_id
1 'polypeptide(L)'
;MESIMAIAKANNLVVIEDACQGWLAEINHKKVGTFGLAGCFSFQNSKNLPMGEGGAIVSDDDDFMDKCYSYHNYGYAYGSLVGAVNQGAVMAGTKIRLTEYQAAIGLSQLERLDGETQLRETNATYLKGKLEGIPGLSTYVLTPNVTRAVFHLFPFRFHSEGFKGLSREVFIKALKAEGIPCSSGYIPLNDKLYLKDAFTSKNYKRMYQADELDFDKFVANNQCPITDKLCNEEAIWLSQSMLLGTQSDMDDIANAIYKIHENAEELLNYKG
;
A
#
# COMPACT_ATOMS: atom_id res chain seq x y z
N MET A 1 -14.40 -2.66 -5.30
CA MET A 1 -14.37 -1.82 -6.51
C MET A 1 -15.75 -1.49 -7.06
N GLU A 2 -16.71 -2.41 -7.08
CA GLU A 2 -18.07 -2.14 -7.62
C GLU A 2 -18.71 -0.84 -7.11
N SER A 3 -18.77 -0.65 -5.77
CA SER A 3 -19.36 0.57 -5.20
C SER A 3 -18.61 1.85 -5.60
N ILE A 4 -17.27 1.80 -5.67
CA ILE A 4 -16.43 2.94 -6.09
C ILE A 4 -16.74 3.30 -7.55
N MET A 5 -16.76 2.30 -8.43
CA MET A 5 -17.06 2.49 -9.85
C MET A 5 -18.48 3.02 -10.08
N ALA A 6 -19.47 2.54 -9.30
CA ALA A 6 -20.84 3.03 -9.36
C ALA A 6 -20.94 4.51 -8.98
N ILE A 7 -20.28 4.92 -7.90
CA ILE A 7 -20.20 6.33 -7.47
C ILE A 7 -19.52 7.17 -8.55
N ALA A 8 -18.37 6.71 -9.06
CA ALA A 8 -17.63 7.45 -10.07
C ALA A 8 -18.45 7.66 -11.35
N LYS A 9 -19.14 6.61 -11.82
CA LYS A 9 -20.02 6.70 -12.99
C LYS A 9 -21.18 7.66 -12.77
N ALA A 10 -21.84 7.60 -11.61
CA ALA A 10 -22.98 8.48 -11.29
C ALA A 10 -22.58 9.96 -11.21
N ASN A 11 -21.31 10.25 -10.90
CA ASN A 11 -20.79 11.60 -10.72
C ASN A 11 -19.85 12.05 -11.86
N ASN A 12 -19.74 11.27 -12.93
CA ASN A 12 -18.81 11.54 -14.05
C ASN A 12 -17.35 11.77 -13.58
N LEU A 13 -16.88 10.93 -12.66
CA LEU A 13 -15.52 10.97 -12.12
C LEU A 13 -14.64 9.90 -12.75
N VAL A 14 -13.36 10.23 -12.91
CA VAL A 14 -12.31 9.28 -13.29
C VAL A 14 -11.83 8.52 -12.05
N VAL A 15 -11.55 7.23 -12.21
CA VAL A 15 -10.91 6.40 -11.17
C VAL A 15 -9.50 6.07 -11.60
N ILE A 16 -8.52 6.40 -10.75
CA ILE A 16 -7.14 5.96 -10.85
C ILE A 16 -6.87 5.07 -9.65
N GLU A 17 -6.43 3.84 -9.90
CA GLU A 17 -6.14 2.86 -8.87
C GLU A 17 -4.68 2.98 -8.43
N ASP A 18 -4.45 3.23 -7.15
CA ASP A 18 -3.14 2.97 -6.55
C ASP A 18 -3.02 1.47 -6.23
N ALA A 19 -2.37 0.73 -7.13
CA ALA A 19 -2.12 -0.70 -7.02
C ALA A 19 -0.69 -0.99 -6.55
N CYS A 20 0.01 -0.01 -5.96
CA CYS A 20 1.43 -0.15 -5.56
C CYS A 20 1.69 -1.27 -4.54
N GLN A 21 0.65 -1.77 -3.88
CA GLN A 21 0.70 -2.88 -2.90
C GLN A 21 -0.18 -4.07 -3.32
N GLY A 22 -0.66 -4.08 -4.57
CA GLY A 22 -1.66 -5.01 -5.10
C GLY A 22 -1.21 -5.79 -6.33
N TRP A 23 0.09 -6.05 -6.49
CA TRP A 23 0.62 -6.85 -7.60
C TRP A 23 -0.05 -8.24 -7.65
N LEU A 24 -0.76 -8.54 -8.74
CA LEU A 24 -1.59 -9.74 -8.94
C LEU A 24 -2.85 -9.86 -8.07
N ALA A 25 -3.21 -8.84 -7.28
CA ALA A 25 -4.42 -8.91 -6.46
C ALA A 25 -5.67 -8.96 -7.34
N GLU A 26 -6.68 -9.72 -6.91
CA GLU A 26 -7.89 -9.91 -7.70
C GLU A 26 -9.16 -9.72 -6.87
N ILE A 27 -10.14 -9.07 -7.49
CA ILE A 27 -11.52 -8.96 -7.00
C ILE A 27 -12.40 -9.48 -8.13
N ASN A 28 -13.24 -10.47 -7.86
CA ASN A 28 -14.08 -11.15 -8.86
C ASN A 28 -13.29 -11.61 -10.09
N HIS A 29 -12.10 -12.21 -9.87
CA HIS A 29 -11.17 -12.68 -10.92
C HIS A 29 -10.67 -11.59 -11.87
N LYS A 30 -10.90 -10.32 -11.55
CA LYS A 30 -10.35 -9.17 -12.27
C LYS A 30 -9.20 -8.56 -11.45
N LYS A 31 -8.06 -8.33 -12.11
CA LYS A 31 -6.85 -7.82 -11.48
C LYS A 31 -7.01 -6.36 -11.06
N VAL A 32 -6.56 -6.03 -9.85
CA VAL A 32 -6.49 -4.66 -9.36
C VAL A 32 -5.56 -3.84 -10.27
N GLY A 33 -5.92 -2.58 -10.51
CA GLY A 33 -5.28 -1.70 -11.50
C GLY A 33 -5.96 -1.71 -12.88
N THR A 34 -7.02 -2.50 -13.07
CA THR A 34 -7.73 -2.61 -14.36
C THR A 34 -9.22 -2.24 -14.29
N PHE A 35 -9.70 -1.76 -13.15
CA PHE A 35 -11.10 -1.35 -12.94
C PHE A 35 -11.37 0.08 -13.39
N GLY A 36 -10.45 1.00 -13.11
CA GLY A 36 -10.56 2.43 -13.44
C GLY A 36 -10.03 2.77 -14.83
N LEU A 37 -9.76 4.06 -15.05
CA LEU A 37 -9.05 4.53 -16.24
C LEU A 37 -7.61 4.01 -16.25
N ALA A 38 -6.95 3.99 -15.09
CA ALA A 38 -5.57 3.54 -15.00
C ALA A 38 -5.25 2.89 -13.64
N GLY A 39 -4.33 1.94 -13.67
CA GLY A 39 -3.68 1.38 -12.49
C GLY A 39 -2.23 1.82 -12.39
N CYS A 40 -1.84 2.30 -11.21
CA CYS A 40 -0.49 2.74 -10.91
C CYS A 40 0.20 1.71 -10.02
N PHE A 41 1.43 1.34 -10.37
CA PHE A 41 2.24 0.39 -9.62
C PHE A 41 3.59 0.98 -9.26
N SER A 42 4.14 0.49 -8.14
CA SER A 42 5.47 0.84 -7.67
C SER A 42 6.38 -0.40 -7.72
N PHE A 43 7.62 -0.17 -8.11
CA PHE A 43 8.71 -1.15 -8.07
C PHE A 43 9.77 -0.80 -7.01
N GLN A 44 9.40 0.03 -6.02
CA GLN A 44 10.29 0.36 -4.91
C GLN A 44 10.72 -0.92 -4.17
N ASN A 45 11.92 -0.91 -3.58
CA ASN A 45 12.55 -2.11 -3.00
C ASN A 45 11.68 -2.92 -2.00
N SER A 46 10.71 -2.30 -1.32
CA SER A 46 9.82 -3.01 -0.39
C SER A 46 8.67 -3.77 -1.08
N LYS A 47 8.35 -3.45 -2.34
CA LYS A 47 7.17 -3.96 -3.04
C LYS A 47 7.30 -5.46 -3.35
N ASN A 48 6.19 -6.11 -3.66
CA ASN A 48 6.18 -7.53 -4.03
C ASN A 48 6.96 -7.82 -5.32
N LEU A 49 7.14 -6.81 -6.18
CA LEU A 49 7.96 -6.86 -7.38
C LEU A 49 9.03 -5.75 -7.35
N PRO A 50 10.13 -5.92 -6.60
CA PRO A 50 11.10 -4.86 -6.37
C PRO A 50 12.13 -4.74 -7.52
N MET A 51 12.38 -3.51 -7.97
CA MET A 51 13.42 -3.16 -8.96
C MET A 51 14.35 -2.05 -8.42
N GLY A 52 14.44 -1.94 -7.09
CA GLY A 52 15.07 -0.82 -6.38
C GLY A 52 14.16 0.40 -6.36
N GLU A 53 13.94 1.00 -7.51
CA GLU A 53 13.03 2.13 -7.74
C GLU A 53 12.32 1.99 -9.10
N GLY A 54 11.16 2.64 -9.24
CA GLY A 54 10.41 2.69 -10.49
C GLY A 54 8.90 2.62 -10.29
N GLY A 55 8.16 2.76 -11.39
CA GLY A 55 6.72 2.54 -11.41
C GLY A 55 6.21 2.19 -12.80
N ALA A 56 4.95 1.77 -12.86
CA ALA A 56 4.23 1.47 -14.09
C ALA A 56 2.83 2.06 -14.05
N ILE A 57 2.30 2.33 -15.24
CA ILE A 57 0.91 2.67 -15.48
C ILE A 57 0.36 1.62 -16.44
N VAL A 58 -0.84 1.11 -16.16
CA VAL A 58 -1.60 0.24 -17.07
C VAL A 58 -2.97 0.86 -17.32
N SER A 59 -3.49 0.68 -18.54
CA SER A 59 -4.81 1.13 -18.96
C SER A 59 -5.22 0.37 -20.23
N ASP A 60 -6.53 0.23 -20.44
CA ASP A 60 -7.12 -0.27 -21.69
C ASP A 60 -7.47 0.88 -22.67
N ASP A 61 -7.15 2.13 -22.31
CA ASP A 61 -7.36 3.32 -23.15
C ASP A 61 -6.05 3.69 -23.88
N ASP A 62 -6.00 3.37 -25.17
CA ASP A 62 -4.83 3.61 -26.03
C ASP A 62 -4.47 5.11 -26.12
N ASP A 63 -5.47 5.99 -26.23
CA ASP A 63 -5.25 7.44 -26.31
C ASP A 63 -4.67 7.99 -25.01
N PHE A 64 -5.05 7.42 -23.87
CA PHE A 64 -4.48 7.72 -22.56
C PHE A 64 -3.04 7.18 -22.45
N MET A 65 -2.80 5.94 -22.86
CA MET A 65 -1.47 5.34 -22.82
C MET A 65 -0.46 6.06 -23.74
N ASP A 66 -0.90 6.51 -24.91
CA ASP A 66 -0.11 7.33 -25.82
C ASP A 66 0.32 8.64 -25.16
N LYS A 67 -0.59 9.31 -24.43
CA LYS A 67 -0.27 10.53 -23.66
C LYS A 67 0.68 10.24 -22.50
N CYS A 68 0.51 9.12 -21.78
CA CYS A 68 1.43 8.70 -20.72
C CYS A 68 2.83 8.47 -21.27
N TYR A 69 2.96 7.78 -22.40
CA TYR A 69 4.23 7.56 -23.07
C TYR A 69 4.82 8.88 -23.58
N SER A 70 4.04 9.74 -24.22
CA SER A 70 4.56 11.06 -24.63
C SER A 70 5.05 11.85 -23.41
N TYR A 71 4.27 11.92 -22.33
CA TYR A 71 4.62 12.68 -21.13
C TYR A 71 5.92 12.20 -20.47
N HIS A 72 6.13 10.88 -20.31
CA HIS A 72 7.36 10.37 -19.66
C HIS A 72 8.63 10.50 -20.52
N ASN A 73 8.45 10.89 -21.79
CA ASN A 73 9.45 10.93 -22.85
C ASN A 73 9.50 12.33 -23.49
N TYR A 74 9.67 13.38 -22.67
CA TYR A 74 9.82 14.77 -23.13
C TYR A 74 8.67 15.32 -23.99
N GLY A 75 7.52 14.65 -24.04
CA GLY A 75 6.39 15.04 -24.87
C GLY A 75 6.49 14.59 -26.33
N TYR A 76 7.45 13.73 -26.69
CA TYR A 76 7.56 13.23 -28.05
C TYR A 76 6.35 12.38 -28.45
N ALA A 77 5.90 12.54 -29.69
CA ALA A 77 4.78 11.80 -30.23
C ALA A 77 4.98 10.28 -30.15
N TYR A 78 3.93 9.56 -29.79
CA TYR A 78 3.88 8.10 -29.74
C TYR A 78 2.49 7.59 -30.15
N GLY A 79 2.41 6.36 -30.66
CA GLY A 79 1.17 5.72 -31.11
C GLY A 79 0.37 6.58 -32.09
N SER A 80 -0.89 6.84 -31.77
CA SER A 80 -1.81 7.67 -32.54
C SER A 80 -1.33 9.11 -32.74
N LEU A 81 -0.48 9.62 -31.84
CA LEU A 81 0.06 10.99 -31.91
C LEU A 81 1.18 11.13 -32.94
N VAL A 82 1.71 10.00 -33.46
CA VAL A 82 2.81 10.00 -34.45
C VAL A 82 2.45 10.76 -35.71
N GLY A 83 1.18 10.85 -36.13
CA GLY A 83 0.77 11.65 -37.30
C GLY A 83 1.22 13.13 -37.28
N ALA A 84 1.69 13.64 -36.14
CA ALA A 84 2.31 14.95 -35.97
C ALA A 84 3.86 14.96 -36.15
N VAL A 85 4.47 13.94 -36.78
CA VAL A 85 5.95 13.68 -36.86
C VAL A 85 6.82 14.92 -37.15
N ASN A 86 6.30 15.90 -37.89
CA ASN A 86 7.05 17.11 -38.26
C ASN A 86 6.97 18.28 -37.25
N GLN A 87 6.30 18.11 -36.10
CA GLN A 87 6.06 19.20 -35.13
C GLN A 87 6.89 19.08 -33.82
N GLY A 88 7.68 18.03 -33.62
CA GLY A 88 8.45 17.85 -32.38
C GLY A 88 7.59 17.35 -31.22
N ALA A 89 7.82 17.87 -30.01
CA ALA A 89 7.02 17.49 -28.83
C ALA A 89 5.56 17.95 -28.98
N VAL A 90 4.62 17.00 -28.89
CA VAL A 90 3.17 17.24 -29.07
C VAL A 90 2.49 17.73 -27.79
N MET A 91 3.17 17.60 -26.66
CA MET A 91 2.73 18.10 -25.36
C MET A 91 3.92 18.45 -24.47
N ALA A 92 3.69 19.15 -23.36
CA ALA A 92 4.72 19.27 -22.32
C ALA A 92 4.90 17.90 -21.64
N GLY A 93 6.14 17.42 -21.58
CA GLY A 93 6.52 16.20 -20.87
C GLY A 93 7.79 16.39 -20.05
N THR A 94 8.13 15.37 -19.27
CA THR A 94 9.37 15.30 -18.49
C THR A 94 10.11 14.01 -18.83
N LYS A 95 11.27 13.76 -18.21
CA LYS A 95 12.03 12.52 -18.35
C LYS A 95 11.89 11.69 -17.09
N ILE A 96 11.00 10.69 -17.14
CA ILE A 96 10.79 9.69 -16.08
C ILE A 96 10.79 8.27 -16.67
N ARG A 97 11.61 8.05 -17.72
CA ARG A 97 11.78 6.74 -18.35
C ARG A 97 12.43 5.75 -17.38
N LEU A 98 11.94 4.51 -17.39
CA LEU A 98 12.59 3.39 -16.74
C LEU A 98 13.92 3.07 -17.45
N THR A 99 14.95 2.69 -16.70
CA THR A 99 16.22 2.26 -17.30
C THR A 99 16.19 0.79 -17.68
N GLU A 100 16.93 0.40 -18.72
CA GLU A 100 17.01 -0.99 -19.19
C GLU A 100 17.51 -1.96 -18.12
N TYR A 101 18.44 -1.52 -17.26
CA TYR A 101 18.93 -2.36 -16.16
C TYR A 101 17.84 -2.65 -15.12
N GLN A 102 17.01 -1.65 -14.79
CA GLN A 102 15.85 -1.86 -13.93
C GLN A 102 14.85 -2.80 -14.60
N ALA A 103 14.58 -2.63 -15.89
CA ALA A 103 13.69 -3.50 -16.65
C ALA A 103 14.18 -4.96 -16.66
N ALA A 104 15.48 -5.19 -16.85
CA ALA A 104 16.08 -6.53 -16.79
C ALA A 104 15.89 -7.21 -15.41
N ILE A 105 16.06 -6.44 -14.32
CA ILE A 105 15.76 -6.93 -12.96
C ILE A 105 14.26 -7.28 -12.85
N GLY A 106 13.38 -6.40 -13.32
CA GLY A 106 11.93 -6.60 -13.28
C GLY A 106 11.49 -7.86 -14.02
N LEU A 107 12.04 -8.12 -15.21
CA LEU A 107 11.76 -9.34 -15.98
C LEU A 107 12.13 -10.60 -15.20
N SER A 108 13.31 -10.63 -14.56
CA SER A 108 13.72 -11.77 -13.72
C SER A 108 12.82 -11.93 -12.47
N GLN A 109 12.37 -10.82 -11.87
CA GLN A 109 11.47 -10.87 -10.72
C GLN A 109 10.06 -11.37 -11.10
N LEU A 110 9.56 -11.01 -12.29
CA LEU A 110 8.25 -11.42 -12.79
C LEU A 110 8.10 -12.95 -12.90
N GLU A 111 9.18 -13.66 -13.26
CA GLU A 111 9.20 -15.13 -13.34
C GLU A 111 8.83 -15.82 -12.02
N ARG A 112 9.11 -15.16 -10.88
CA ARG A 112 8.89 -15.71 -9.53
C ARG A 112 7.67 -15.13 -8.83
N LEU A 113 7.16 -14.01 -9.33
CA LEU A 113 6.11 -13.21 -8.66
C LEU A 113 4.87 -14.05 -8.32
N ASP A 114 4.40 -14.88 -9.25
CA ASP A 114 3.17 -15.65 -9.05
C ASP A 114 3.33 -16.71 -7.95
N GLY A 115 4.41 -17.49 -8.01
CA GLY A 115 4.72 -18.52 -7.01
C GLY A 115 5.01 -17.93 -5.63
N GLU A 116 5.75 -16.82 -5.56
CA GLU A 116 5.98 -16.11 -4.30
C GLU A 116 4.69 -15.53 -3.73
N THR A 117 3.79 -15.02 -4.57
CA THR A 117 2.48 -14.52 -4.15
C THR A 117 1.64 -15.64 -3.53
N GLN A 118 1.62 -16.83 -4.16
CA GLN A 118 0.95 -18.00 -3.62
C GLN A 118 1.53 -18.45 -2.27
N LEU A 119 2.86 -18.41 -2.13
CA LEU A 119 3.51 -18.74 -0.86
C LEU A 119 3.12 -17.75 0.24
N ARG A 120 3.16 -16.44 -0.05
CA ARG A 120 2.73 -15.40 0.89
C ARG A 120 1.28 -15.59 1.33
N GLU A 121 0.37 -15.89 0.40
CA GLU A 121 -1.04 -16.13 0.69
C GLU A 121 -1.25 -17.36 1.57
N THR A 122 -0.52 -18.45 1.27
CA THR A 122 -0.57 -19.70 2.04
C THR A 122 -0.09 -19.47 3.48
N ASN A 123 1.07 -18.84 3.65
CA ASN A 123 1.64 -18.54 4.96
C ASN A 123 0.84 -17.49 5.73
N ALA A 124 0.31 -16.46 5.07
CA ALA A 124 -0.58 -15.48 5.70
C ALA A 124 -1.88 -16.13 6.17
N THR A 125 -2.44 -17.07 5.41
CA THR A 125 -3.64 -17.80 5.84
C THR A 125 -3.35 -18.68 7.05
N TYR A 126 -2.22 -19.40 7.03
CA TYR A 126 -1.78 -20.23 8.15
C TYR A 126 -1.53 -19.39 9.42
N LEU A 127 -0.74 -18.32 9.30
CA LEU A 127 -0.45 -17.42 10.42
C LEU A 127 -1.73 -16.77 10.95
N LYS A 128 -2.65 -16.34 10.07
CA LYS A 128 -3.96 -15.81 10.49
C LYS A 128 -4.70 -16.82 11.36
N GLY A 129 -4.77 -18.09 10.96
CA GLY A 129 -5.41 -19.14 11.75
C GLY A 129 -4.74 -19.39 13.11
N LYS A 130 -3.43 -19.15 13.23
CA LYS A 130 -2.71 -19.24 14.51
C LYS A 130 -2.97 -18.03 15.41
N LEU A 131 -3.15 -16.84 14.84
CA LEU A 131 -3.41 -15.63 15.63
C LEU A 131 -4.89 -15.47 15.97
N GLU A 132 -5.78 -16.14 15.25
CA GLU A 132 -7.20 -16.18 15.55
C GLU A 132 -7.47 -16.74 16.95
N GLY A 133 -8.29 -16.03 17.72
CA GLY A 133 -8.67 -16.42 19.06
C GLY A 133 -7.75 -15.91 20.17
N ILE A 134 -6.59 -15.32 19.86
CA ILE A 134 -5.77 -14.63 20.87
C ILE A 134 -6.52 -13.37 21.33
N PRO A 135 -6.89 -13.26 22.62
CA PRO A 135 -7.50 -12.05 23.14
C PRO A 135 -6.63 -10.82 22.86
N GLY A 136 -7.26 -9.76 22.38
CA GLY A 136 -6.56 -8.51 22.07
C GLY A 136 -5.95 -8.44 20.67
N LEU A 137 -6.13 -9.45 19.81
CA LEU A 137 -5.73 -9.38 18.41
C LEU A 137 -6.95 -9.39 17.47
N SER A 138 -6.87 -8.64 16.38
CA SER A 138 -7.77 -8.79 15.24
C SER A 138 -6.97 -8.88 13.95
N THR A 139 -7.08 -10.01 13.27
CA THR A 139 -6.46 -10.23 11.96
C THR A 139 -7.27 -9.55 10.85
N TYR A 140 -6.68 -9.46 9.66
CA TYR A 140 -7.37 -8.90 8.49
C TYR A 140 -8.61 -9.71 8.12
N VAL A 141 -9.60 -9.01 7.57
CA VAL A 141 -10.79 -9.63 6.96
C VAL A 141 -10.78 -9.25 5.48
N LEU A 142 -10.77 -10.26 4.62
CA LEU A 142 -10.92 -10.06 3.19
C LEU A 142 -12.39 -9.77 2.88
N THR A 143 -12.65 -8.78 2.03
CA THR A 143 -14.01 -8.54 1.52
C THR A 143 -14.46 -9.74 0.68
N PRO A 144 -15.75 -10.13 0.67
CA PRO A 144 -16.22 -11.40 0.08
C PRO A 144 -15.82 -11.65 -1.38
N ASN A 145 -15.62 -10.58 -2.16
CA ASN A 145 -15.33 -10.65 -3.58
C ASN A 145 -13.82 -10.74 -3.90
N VAL A 146 -12.95 -10.76 -2.88
CA VAL A 146 -11.50 -10.94 -3.11
C VAL A 146 -11.27 -12.39 -3.54
N THR A 147 -10.75 -12.57 -4.75
CA THR A 147 -10.44 -13.89 -5.31
C THR A 147 -8.95 -14.23 -5.20
N ARG A 148 -8.09 -13.24 -4.96
CA ARG A 148 -6.67 -13.43 -4.67
C ARG A 148 -6.12 -12.32 -3.79
N ALA A 149 -5.54 -12.68 -2.64
CA ALA A 149 -4.84 -11.75 -1.75
C ALA A 149 -3.31 -11.89 -1.91
N VAL A 150 -2.58 -10.78 -1.85
CA VAL A 150 -1.16 -10.76 -2.27
C VAL A 150 -0.16 -10.32 -1.21
N PHE A 151 -0.68 -9.81 -0.08
CA PHE A 151 0.07 -9.50 1.14
C PHE A 151 1.39 -8.76 0.89
N HIS A 152 1.33 -7.47 0.53
CA HIS A 152 2.48 -6.57 0.67
C HIS A 152 2.93 -6.43 2.13
N LEU A 153 1.98 -6.59 3.05
CA LEU A 153 2.16 -6.62 4.49
C LEU A 153 1.23 -7.70 5.05
N PHE A 154 1.59 -8.24 6.21
CA PHE A 154 0.66 -8.99 7.06
C PHE A 154 0.18 -8.06 8.18
N PRO A 155 -1.02 -7.45 8.06
CA PRO A 155 -1.53 -6.56 9.09
C PRO A 155 -2.36 -7.31 10.14
N PHE A 156 -2.25 -6.85 11.38
CA PHE A 156 -3.18 -7.17 12.45
C PHE A 156 -3.35 -5.95 13.36
N ARG A 157 -4.43 -5.94 14.13
CA ARG A 157 -4.73 -4.93 15.12
C ARG A 157 -4.43 -5.47 16.51
N PHE A 158 -3.78 -4.64 17.31
CA PHE A 158 -3.51 -4.84 18.70
C PHE A 158 -4.52 -4.04 19.54
N HIS A 159 -5.13 -4.70 20.52
CA HIS A 159 -6.05 -4.11 21.49
C HIS A 159 -5.52 -4.37 22.88
N SER A 160 -5.20 -3.28 23.58
CA SER A 160 -4.49 -3.29 24.85
C SER A 160 -5.23 -4.11 25.93
N GLU A 161 -6.56 -4.10 25.89
CA GLU A 161 -7.43 -4.77 26.85
C GLU A 161 -7.21 -6.29 26.89
N GLY A 162 -6.95 -6.90 25.73
CA GLY A 162 -6.63 -8.33 25.65
C GLY A 162 -5.23 -8.68 26.12
N PHE A 163 -4.35 -7.69 26.24
CA PHE A 163 -3.00 -7.81 26.79
C PHE A 163 -2.86 -7.10 28.14
N LYS A 164 -3.90 -7.17 28.97
CA LYS A 164 -3.86 -6.66 30.37
C LYS A 164 -3.56 -5.16 30.50
N GLY A 165 -3.79 -4.38 29.46
CA GLY A 165 -3.45 -2.95 29.43
C GLY A 165 -2.03 -2.66 28.90
N LEU A 166 -1.34 -3.65 28.32
CA LEU A 166 -0.03 -3.45 27.71
C LEU A 166 -0.13 -2.41 26.58
N SER A 167 0.82 -1.48 26.51
CA SER A 167 0.84 -0.51 25.41
C SER A 167 1.33 -1.16 24.11
N ARG A 168 0.86 -0.65 22.97
CA ARG A 168 1.32 -1.11 21.64
C ARG A 168 2.84 -0.98 21.48
N GLU A 169 3.43 0.06 22.05
CA GLU A 169 4.88 0.28 22.01
C GLU A 169 5.65 -0.83 22.74
N VAL A 170 5.21 -1.21 23.94
CA VAL A 170 5.84 -2.29 24.70
C VAL A 170 5.64 -3.62 23.99
N PHE A 171 4.46 -3.89 23.43
CA PHE A 171 4.22 -5.08 22.61
C PHE A 171 5.20 -5.15 21.42
N ILE A 172 5.36 -4.06 20.65
CA ILE A 172 6.31 -4.00 19.53
C ILE A 172 7.74 -4.24 19.99
N LYS A 173 8.15 -3.64 21.11
CA LYS A 173 9.49 -3.84 21.68
C LYS A 173 9.72 -5.30 22.09
N ALA A 174 8.72 -5.91 22.74
CA ALA A 174 8.77 -7.31 23.15
C ALA A 174 8.84 -8.25 21.94
N LEU A 175 8.01 -8.04 20.91
CA LEU A 175 8.02 -8.85 19.70
C LEU A 175 9.36 -8.78 18.95
N LYS A 176 9.97 -7.59 18.90
CA LYS A 176 11.35 -7.43 18.38
C LYS A 176 12.39 -8.12 19.25
N ALA A 177 12.23 -8.12 20.58
CA ALA A 177 13.14 -8.81 21.50
C ALA A 177 13.06 -10.34 21.37
N GLU A 178 11.90 -10.88 21.01
CA GLU A 178 11.72 -12.29 20.61
C GLU A 178 12.30 -12.59 19.21
N GLY A 179 12.91 -11.61 18.54
CA GLY A 179 13.55 -11.78 17.24
C GLY A 179 12.62 -11.60 16.04
N ILE A 180 11.39 -11.09 16.24
CA ILE A 180 10.40 -10.89 15.18
C ILE A 180 10.31 -9.40 14.80
N PRO A 181 10.89 -8.97 13.66
CA PRO A 181 10.77 -7.60 13.20
C PRO A 181 9.31 -7.22 12.88
N CYS A 182 8.87 -6.07 13.37
CA CYS A 182 7.53 -5.54 13.11
C CYS A 182 7.52 -4.01 13.10
N SER A 183 6.44 -3.42 12.59
CA SER A 183 6.24 -1.96 12.54
C SER A 183 4.86 -1.57 13.07
N SER A 184 4.76 -0.36 13.63
CA SER A 184 3.52 0.27 14.10
C SER A 184 2.58 0.74 12.98
N GLY A 185 3.01 0.61 11.73
CA GLY A 185 2.19 0.92 10.58
C GLY A 185 2.42 2.30 9.96
N TYR A 186 1.45 2.75 9.16
CA TYR A 186 1.44 4.08 8.57
C TYR A 186 0.96 5.11 9.61
N ILE A 187 1.30 6.36 9.36
CA ILE A 187 0.75 7.51 10.08
C ILE A 187 -0.38 8.14 9.25
N PRO A 188 -1.38 8.81 9.88
CA PRO A 188 -2.40 9.54 9.14
C PRO A 188 -1.76 10.63 8.27
N LEU A 189 -2.31 10.91 7.09
CA LEU A 189 -1.73 11.90 6.15
C LEU A 189 -2.38 13.28 6.23
N ASN A 190 -3.64 13.35 6.68
CA ASN A 190 -4.56 14.49 6.59
C ASN A 190 -4.17 15.74 7.40
N ASP A 191 -3.16 15.67 8.26
CA ASP A 191 -2.71 16.77 9.13
C ASP A 191 -1.19 17.07 9.02
N LYS A 192 -0.52 16.48 8.03
CA LYS A 192 0.94 16.50 7.97
C LYS A 192 1.52 17.82 7.46
N LEU A 193 2.65 18.25 8.03
CA LEU A 193 3.28 19.54 7.73
C LEU A 193 3.68 19.71 6.26
N TYR A 194 3.98 18.62 5.55
CA TYR A 194 4.29 18.71 4.12
C TYR A 194 3.07 19.11 3.29
N LEU A 195 1.83 18.79 3.73
CA LEU A 195 0.62 19.29 3.09
C LEU A 195 0.46 20.79 3.32
N LYS A 196 0.73 21.26 4.54
CA LYS A 196 0.73 22.70 4.86
C LYS A 196 1.70 23.46 3.95
N ASP A 197 2.90 22.92 3.74
CA ASP A 197 3.86 23.48 2.78
C ASP A 197 3.32 23.45 1.34
N ALA A 198 2.75 22.32 0.89
CA ALA A 198 2.18 22.17 -0.44
C ALA A 198 1.10 23.21 -0.75
N PHE A 199 0.25 23.56 0.22
CA PHE A 199 -0.80 24.58 0.08
C PHE A 199 -0.22 25.97 -0.23
N THR A 200 1.01 26.24 0.20
CA THR A 200 1.70 27.50 -0.10
C THR A 200 2.40 27.51 -1.46
N SER A 201 2.54 26.35 -2.09
CA SER A 201 3.28 26.17 -3.33
C SER A 201 2.63 26.91 -4.51
N LYS A 202 3.48 27.32 -5.46
CA LYS A 202 3.03 27.98 -6.70
C LYS A 202 2.05 27.13 -7.50
N ASN A 203 2.20 25.81 -7.48
CA ASN A 203 1.36 24.91 -8.26
C ASN A 203 -0.04 24.75 -7.64
N TYR A 204 -0.12 24.59 -6.31
CA TYR A 204 -1.41 24.51 -5.62
C TYR A 204 -2.20 25.82 -5.76
N LYS A 205 -1.54 26.97 -5.60
CA LYS A 205 -2.14 28.31 -5.81
C LYS A 205 -2.65 28.56 -7.24
N ARG A 206 -2.23 27.76 -8.21
CA ARG A 206 -2.75 27.80 -9.58
C ARG A 206 -3.94 26.88 -9.81
N MET A 207 -4.05 25.81 -9.02
CA MET A 207 -5.06 24.77 -9.17
C MET A 207 -6.31 25.02 -8.32
N TYR A 208 -6.14 25.65 -7.15
CA TYR A 208 -7.18 25.83 -6.16
C TYR A 208 -7.43 27.31 -5.86
N GLN A 209 -8.66 27.63 -5.45
CA GLN A 209 -9.03 28.96 -4.98
C GLN A 209 -8.41 29.24 -3.61
N ALA A 210 -8.29 30.53 -3.26
CA ALA A 210 -7.64 30.95 -2.02
C ALA A 210 -8.33 30.39 -0.76
N ASP A 211 -9.65 30.23 -0.78
CA ASP A 211 -10.45 29.69 0.33
C ASP A 211 -10.42 28.16 0.44
N GLU A 212 -9.99 27.47 -0.61
CA GLU A 212 -9.68 26.03 -0.61
C GLU A 212 -8.28 25.73 -0.06
N LEU A 213 -7.41 26.75 -0.02
CA LEU A 213 -6.02 26.68 0.47
C LEU A 213 -5.88 27.11 1.94
N ASP A 214 -6.98 27.11 2.69
CA ASP A 214 -6.96 27.22 4.14
C ASP A 214 -6.67 25.84 4.76
N PHE A 215 -5.42 25.67 5.21
CA PHE A 215 -4.96 24.39 5.77
C PHE A 215 -5.71 24.02 7.06
N ASP A 216 -6.01 24.99 7.93
CA ASP A 216 -6.64 24.70 9.22
C ASP A 216 -8.10 24.28 8.99
N LYS A 217 -8.79 24.93 8.05
CA LYS A 217 -10.12 24.50 7.56
C LYS A 217 -10.07 23.13 6.87
N PHE A 218 -9.05 22.85 6.06
CA PHE A 218 -8.86 21.54 5.45
C PHE A 218 -8.73 20.45 6.52
N VAL A 219 -7.87 20.64 7.52
CA VAL A 219 -7.71 19.68 8.61
C VAL A 219 -9.04 19.50 9.35
N ALA A 220 -9.72 20.58 9.71
CA ALA A 220 -11.01 20.51 10.41
C ALA A 220 -12.08 19.71 9.63
N ASN A 221 -12.07 19.79 8.30
CA ASN A 221 -13.01 19.07 7.44
C ASN A 221 -12.59 17.63 7.11
N ASN A 222 -11.32 17.27 7.31
CA ASN A 222 -10.75 15.97 6.97
C ASN A 222 -10.37 15.18 8.23
N GLN A 223 -11.30 15.07 9.16
CA GLN A 223 -11.14 14.24 10.36
C GLN A 223 -11.45 12.79 10.05
N CYS A 224 -10.49 11.90 10.35
CA CYS A 224 -10.56 10.48 10.00
C CYS A 224 -10.39 9.62 11.27
N PRO A 225 -11.32 9.69 12.25
CA PRO A 225 -11.11 9.10 13.58
C PRO A 225 -10.84 7.59 13.58
N ILE A 226 -11.40 6.86 12.61
CA ILE A 226 -11.13 5.42 12.44
C ILE A 226 -9.69 5.18 11.97
N THR A 227 -9.21 5.99 11.03
CA THR A 227 -7.82 5.95 10.54
C THR A 227 -6.86 6.37 11.65
N ASP A 228 -7.20 7.42 12.39
CA ASP A 228 -6.38 7.92 13.49
C ASP A 228 -6.20 6.84 14.57
N LYS A 229 -7.30 6.20 14.98
CA LYS A 229 -7.25 5.06 15.91
C LYS A 229 -6.39 3.92 15.35
N LEU A 230 -6.62 3.53 14.10
CA LEU A 230 -5.86 2.44 13.47
C LEU A 230 -4.36 2.74 13.45
N CYS A 231 -3.96 3.91 12.96
CA CYS A 231 -2.56 4.27 12.81
C CYS A 231 -1.85 4.52 14.15
N ASN A 232 -2.52 5.19 15.09
CA ASN A 232 -1.89 5.67 16.32
C ASN A 232 -1.98 4.67 17.48
N GLU A 233 -2.92 3.72 17.45
CA GLU A 233 -3.18 2.86 18.61
C GLU A 233 -3.19 1.37 18.27
N GLU A 234 -3.70 0.96 17.11
CA GLU A 234 -4.04 -0.45 16.86
C GLU A 234 -3.07 -1.17 15.91
N ALA A 235 -2.63 -0.53 14.84
CA ALA A 235 -1.98 -1.22 13.73
C ALA A 235 -0.61 -1.78 14.11
N ILE A 236 -0.38 -3.04 13.74
CA ILE A 236 0.93 -3.66 13.66
C ILE A 236 0.99 -4.43 12.33
N TRP A 237 2.14 -4.42 11.68
CA TRP A 237 2.34 -5.30 10.54
C TRP A 237 3.71 -5.98 10.54
N LEU A 238 3.74 -7.12 9.84
CA LEU A 238 4.94 -7.84 9.45
C LEU A 238 5.20 -7.63 7.96
N SER A 239 6.47 -7.63 7.54
CA SER A 239 6.82 -7.40 6.14
C SER A 239 6.50 -8.63 5.28
N GLN A 240 6.17 -8.42 4.00
CA GLN A 240 5.89 -9.51 3.06
C GLN A 240 7.02 -10.54 2.93
N SER A 241 8.27 -10.12 3.12
CA SER A 241 9.43 -11.01 3.05
C SER A 241 9.42 -12.10 4.12
N MET A 242 8.82 -11.83 5.29
CA MET A 242 8.69 -12.83 6.36
C MET A 242 7.72 -13.95 5.93
N LEU A 243 6.71 -13.63 5.12
CA LEU A 243 5.76 -14.60 4.59
C LEU A 243 6.34 -15.49 3.48
N LEU A 244 7.58 -15.25 3.02
CA LEU A 244 8.31 -16.15 2.12
C LEU A 244 9.10 -17.23 2.86
N GLY A 245 9.08 -17.21 4.19
CA GLY A 245 9.68 -18.26 5.02
C GLY A 245 8.93 -19.59 4.93
N THR A 246 9.43 -20.56 5.68
CA THR A 246 8.78 -21.84 5.93
C THR A 246 7.57 -21.67 6.85
N GLN A 247 6.75 -22.71 6.93
CA GLN A 247 5.63 -22.74 7.88
C GLN A 247 6.11 -22.68 9.34
N SER A 248 7.31 -23.21 9.65
CA SER A 248 7.92 -23.11 10.98
C SER A 248 8.23 -21.65 11.35
N ASP A 249 8.64 -20.82 10.38
CA ASP A 249 8.87 -19.39 10.64
C ASP A 249 7.56 -18.69 11.03
N MET A 250 6.41 -19.16 10.53
CA MET A 250 5.09 -18.65 10.94
C MET A 250 4.71 -19.11 12.35
N ASP A 251 5.09 -20.34 12.71
CA ASP A 251 4.94 -20.84 14.07
C ASP A 251 5.78 -20.02 15.06
N ASP A 252 7.01 -19.64 14.70
CA ASP A 252 7.87 -18.79 15.53
C ASP A 252 7.24 -17.41 15.78
N ILE A 253 6.65 -16.79 14.75
CA ILE A 253 5.90 -15.53 14.89
C ILE A 253 4.73 -15.71 15.86
N ALA A 254 3.92 -16.76 15.67
CA ALA A 254 2.77 -17.02 16.53
C ALA A 254 3.20 -17.30 17.97
N ASN A 255 4.21 -18.14 18.18
CA ASN A 255 4.74 -18.50 19.50
C ASN A 255 5.29 -17.28 20.25
N ALA A 256 5.99 -16.38 19.56
CA ALA A 256 6.45 -15.12 20.16
C ALA A 256 5.26 -14.27 20.65
N ILE A 257 4.21 -14.14 19.83
CA ILE A 257 3.00 -13.39 20.19
C ILE A 257 2.26 -14.07 21.36
N TYR A 258 2.12 -15.39 21.35
CA TYR A 258 1.53 -16.15 22.45
C TYR A 258 2.33 -15.96 23.75
N LYS A 259 3.66 -16.03 23.68
CA LYS A 259 4.52 -15.80 24.84
C LYS A 259 4.33 -14.39 25.41
N ILE A 260 4.23 -13.37 24.55
CA ILE A 260 3.94 -12.00 24.99
C ILE A 260 2.56 -11.90 25.64
N HIS A 261 1.55 -12.57 25.07
CA HIS A 261 0.21 -12.63 25.65
C HIS A 261 0.20 -13.25 27.05
N GLU A 262 0.82 -14.43 27.22
CA GLU A 262 0.87 -15.13 28.51
C GLU A 262 1.66 -14.36 29.58
N ASN A 263 2.64 -13.56 29.18
CA ASN A 263 3.49 -12.78 30.08
C ASN A 263 3.16 -11.29 30.10
N ALA A 264 1.97 -10.89 29.63
CA ALA A 264 1.59 -9.48 29.52
C ALA A 264 1.65 -8.74 30.87
N GLU A 265 1.28 -9.40 31.98
CA GLU A 265 1.32 -8.82 33.33
C GLU A 265 2.77 -8.54 33.81
N GLU A 266 3.72 -9.40 33.45
CA GLU A 266 5.13 -9.19 33.77
C GLU A 266 5.71 -8.03 32.96
N LEU A 267 5.33 -7.93 31.68
CA LEU A 267 5.77 -6.86 30.78
C LEU A 267 5.28 -5.48 31.22
N LEU A 268 4.12 -5.36 31.88
CA LEU A 268 3.65 -4.09 32.46
C LEU A 268 4.61 -3.54 33.52
N ASN A 269 5.27 -4.42 34.26
CA ASN A 269 6.18 -4.06 35.34
C ASN A 269 7.63 -3.92 34.86
N TYR A 270 7.90 -4.21 33.58
CA TYR A 270 9.23 -4.15 32.99
C TYR A 270 9.64 -2.70 32.72
N LYS A 271 10.37 -2.13 33.67
CA LYS A 271 11.13 -0.88 33.49
C LYS A 271 12.42 -1.25 32.76
N GLY A 272 12.38 -1.18 31.43
CA GLY A 272 13.49 -1.60 30.58
C GLY A 272 14.81 -0.89 30.84
#